data_AF-E2AF75-F1
#
_entry.id   AF-E2AF75-F1
#
_cell.length_a   1.000
_cell.length_b   1.000
_cell.length_c   1.000
_cell.angle_alpha   90.00
_cell.angle_beta   90.00
_cell.angle_gamma   90.00
#
_symmetry.space_group_name_H-M   'P 1'
#
loop_
_entity.id
_entity.type
_entity.pdbx_description
1 polymer ?
#
loop_
_entity_poly.entity_id
_entity_poly.type
_entity_poly.pdbx_seq_one_letter_code
_entity_poly.pdbx_strand_id
1 'polypeptide(L)'
;DSNLTVMYNFGLIYHWIKQYRLIYKQNIFMSMPKEKLLLERQLTIIAQYFLPCITYSVIDTWLENIVQKVLSCLKTEYPKHSAFSLSSEQFSFWRENNINDNFWEPTESRQIIYIIQEIMFSE
;
A
#
# COMPACT_ATOMS: atom_id res chain seq x y z
N ASP A 1 9.66 -0.23 45.06
CA ASP A 1 9.13 1.03 44.48
C ASP A 1 9.98 1.67 43.39
N SER A 2 11.31 1.85 43.52
CA SER A 2 12.09 2.56 42.48
C SER A 2 12.02 1.94 41.08
N ASN A 3 11.91 0.62 40.96
CA ASN A 3 11.84 -0.08 39.68
C ASN A 3 10.54 0.21 38.91
N LEU A 4 9.40 0.28 39.60
CA LEU A 4 8.10 0.56 38.97
C LEU A 4 8.02 2.00 38.45
N THR A 5 8.54 2.96 39.20
CA THR A 5 8.63 4.37 38.76
C THR A 5 9.52 4.50 37.53
N VAL A 6 10.66 3.81 37.51
CA VAL A 6 11.58 3.81 36.36
C VAL A 6 10.92 3.17 35.13
N MET A 7 10.29 1.99 35.28
CA MET A 7 9.56 1.34 34.19
C MET A 7 8.44 2.21 33.63
N TYR A 8 7.66 2.87 34.50
CA TYR A 8 6.60 3.79 34.10
C TYR A 8 7.15 4.96 33.28
N ASN A 9 8.21 5.62 33.78
CA ASN A 9 8.85 6.73 33.09
C ASN A 9 9.43 6.31 31.72
N PHE A 10 10.06 5.13 31.63
CA PHE A 10 10.50 4.59 30.34
C PHE A 10 9.34 4.32 29.39
N GLY A 11 8.21 3.80 29.90
CA GLY A 11 7.00 3.60 29.10
C GLY A 11 6.47 4.92 28.51
N LEU A 12 6.44 5.99 29.31
CA LEU A 12 6.06 7.33 28.84
C LEU A 12 7.04 7.86 27.78
N ILE A 13 8.34 7.82 28.06
CA ILE A 13 9.37 8.30 27.12
C ILE A 13 9.27 7.54 25.79
N TYR A 14 9.14 6.21 25.85
CA TYR A 14 8.98 5.37 24.67
C TYR A 14 7.72 5.73 23.88
N HIS A 15 6.60 5.95 24.56
CA HIS A 15 5.35 6.40 23.93
C HIS A 15 5.53 7.73 23.19
N TRP A 16 6.12 8.74 23.83
CA TRP A 16 6.39 10.04 23.22
C TRP A 16 7.32 9.94 22.01
N ILE A 17 8.39 9.14 22.10
CA ILE A 17 9.31 8.91 20.97
C ILE A 17 8.56 8.27 19.79
N LYS A 18 7.69 7.28 20.04
CA LYS A 18 6.89 6.66 18.98
C LYS A 18 5.95 7.66 18.32
N GLN A 19 5.26 8.49 19.10
CA GLN A 19 4.37 9.52 18.56
C GLN A 19 5.14 10.54 17.72
N TYR A 20 6.26 11.05 18.23
CA TYR A 20 7.10 11.98 17.51
C TYR A 20 7.58 11.38 16.17
N ARG A 21 8.04 10.13 16.19
CA ARG A 21 8.48 9.42 14.99
C ARG A 21 7.36 9.26 13.96
N LEU A 22 6.13 8.97 14.40
CA LEU A 22 4.96 8.88 13.53
C LEU A 22 4.67 10.23 12.87
N ILE A 23 4.56 11.29 13.67
CA ILE A 23 4.27 12.65 13.18
C ILE A 23 5.34 13.09 12.19
N TYR A 24 6.62 12.86 12.51
CA TYR A 24 7.74 13.19 11.64
C TYR A 24 7.64 12.49 10.27
N LYS A 25 7.41 11.16 10.26
CA LYS A 25 7.23 10.40 9.02
C LYS A 25 6.02 10.87 8.23
N GLN A 26 4.90 11.13 8.91
CA GLN A 26 3.68 11.62 8.27
C GLN A 26 3.92 12.99 7.63
N ASN A 27 4.60 13.91 8.29
CA ASN A 27 4.91 15.23 7.75
C ASN A 27 5.80 15.15 6.51
N ILE A 28 6.84 14.31 6.54
CA ILE A 28 7.68 14.07 5.36
C ILE A 28 6.85 13.52 4.21
N PHE A 29 6.01 12.51 4.49
CA PHE A 29 5.15 11.93 3.47
C PHE A 29 4.19 12.98 2.88
N MET A 30 3.50 13.75 3.72
CA MET A 30 2.55 14.78 3.27
C MET A 30 3.22 15.95 2.54
N SER A 31 4.54 16.15 2.69
CA SER A 31 5.31 17.14 1.93
C SER A 31 5.70 16.69 0.51
N MET A 32 5.48 15.42 0.15
CA MET A 32 5.76 14.90 -1.18
C MET A 32 4.75 15.40 -2.22
N PRO A 33 5.10 15.36 -3.53
CA PRO A 33 4.13 15.59 -4.60
C PRO A 33 2.93 14.65 -4.49
N LYS A 34 1.75 15.09 -4.95
CA LYS A 34 0.49 14.34 -4.81
C LYS A 34 0.54 12.96 -5.45
N GLU A 35 1.28 12.86 -6.55
CA GLU A 35 1.55 11.64 -7.28
C GLU A 35 2.28 10.62 -6.39
N LYS A 36 3.15 11.07 -5.49
CA LYS A 36 3.91 10.18 -4.59
C LYS A 36 3.17 9.82 -3.29
N LEU A 37 1.98 10.37 -3.06
CA LEU A 37 1.17 10.13 -1.85
C LEU A 37 0.41 8.80 -1.92
N LEU A 38 1.12 7.70 -2.15
CA LEU A 38 0.53 6.36 -2.30
C LEU A 38 -0.11 5.88 -0.98
N LEU A 39 -1.35 5.36 -1.08
CA LEU A 39 -2.13 4.95 0.09
C LEU A 39 -1.42 3.87 0.91
N GLU A 40 -0.83 2.88 0.24
CA GLU A 40 -0.14 1.77 0.89
C GLU A 40 1.11 2.24 1.67
N ARG A 41 1.78 3.33 1.23
CA ARG A 41 2.90 3.93 1.96
C ARG A 41 2.40 4.62 3.23
N GLN A 42 1.29 5.33 3.14
CA GLN A 42 0.66 5.96 4.30
C GLN A 42 0.21 4.90 5.33
N LEU A 43 -0.46 3.85 4.86
CA LEU A 43 -0.86 2.72 5.71
C LEU A 43 0.36 2.02 6.33
N THR A 44 1.47 1.90 5.61
CA THR A 44 2.72 1.35 6.16
C THR A 44 3.27 2.21 7.29
N ILE A 45 3.26 3.55 7.15
CA ILE A 45 3.71 4.47 8.22
C ILE A 45 2.85 4.30 9.48
N ILE A 46 1.53 4.18 9.31
CA ILE A 46 0.59 3.96 10.42
C ILE A 46 0.82 2.57 11.03
N ALA A 47 0.95 1.52 10.21
CA ALA A 47 1.19 0.16 10.66
C ALA A 47 2.49 0.04 11.46
N GLN A 48 3.57 0.70 11.03
CA GLN A 48 4.86 0.76 11.74
C GLN A 48 4.77 1.37 13.14
N TYR A 49 3.77 2.22 13.39
CA TYR A 49 3.53 2.72 14.74
C TYR A 49 3.07 1.60 15.68
N PHE A 50 2.28 0.65 15.20
CA PHE A 50 1.84 -0.49 16.02
C PHE A 50 2.84 -1.64 15.98
N LEU A 51 3.35 -1.96 14.79
CA LEU A 51 4.22 -3.10 14.52
C LEU A 51 5.49 -2.66 13.76
N PRO A 52 6.60 -2.37 14.46
CA PRO A 52 7.79 -1.77 13.86
C PRO A 52 8.49 -2.60 12.77
N CYS A 53 8.23 -3.91 12.69
CA CYS A 53 8.85 -4.81 11.73
C CYS A 53 8.24 -4.77 10.33
N ILE A 54 7.07 -4.13 10.15
CA ILE A 54 6.45 -4.00 8.82
C ILE A 54 7.24 -2.96 8.01
N THR A 55 7.87 -3.39 6.92
CA THR A 55 8.52 -2.49 5.96
C THR A 55 7.66 -2.30 4.72
N TYR A 56 7.84 -1.18 4.02
CA TYR A 56 7.14 -0.94 2.77
C TYR A 56 7.50 -2.00 1.71
N SER A 57 8.74 -2.51 1.70
CA SER A 57 9.16 -3.57 0.78
C SER A 57 8.35 -4.86 0.93
N VAL A 58 7.92 -5.21 2.15
CA VAL A 58 7.07 -6.38 2.39
C VAL A 58 5.68 -6.15 1.80
N ILE A 59 5.12 -4.95 2.00
CA ILE A 59 3.81 -4.57 1.44
C ILE A 59 3.87 -4.52 -0.10
N ASP A 60 4.92 -3.93 -0.68
CA ASP A 60 5.15 -3.84 -2.11
C ASP A 60 5.23 -5.23 -2.76
N THR A 61 6.00 -6.15 -2.15
CA THR A 61 6.09 -7.55 -2.62
C THR A 61 4.73 -8.26 -2.56
N TRP A 62 3.95 -8.01 -1.51
CA TRP A 62 2.62 -8.60 -1.36
C TRP A 62 1.63 -8.07 -2.41
N LEU A 63 1.63 -6.75 -2.65
CA LEU A 63 0.83 -6.12 -3.69
C LEU A 63 1.22 -6.64 -5.08
N GLU A 64 2.52 -6.80 -5.35
CA GLU A 64 2.99 -7.32 -6.63
C GLU A 64 2.48 -8.75 -6.87
N ASN A 65 2.50 -9.61 -5.85
CA ASN A 65 1.94 -10.95 -5.96
C ASN A 65 0.44 -10.93 -6.29
N ILE A 66 -0.32 -9.97 -5.74
CA ILE A 66 -1.74 -9.78 -6.09
C ILE A 66 -1.87 -9.33 -7.54
N VAL A 67 -1.09 -8.34 -7.98
CA VAL A 67 -1.11 -7.86 -9.37
C VAL A 67 -0.85 -9.01 -10.34
N GLN A 68 0.16 -9.84 -10.09
CA GLN A 68 0.46 -10.99 -10.95
C GLN A 68 -0.68 -12.01 -10.99
N LYS A 69 -1.32 -12.31 -9.85
CA LYS A 69 -2.51 -13.18 -9.81
C LYS A 69 -3.68 -12.58 -10.60
N VAL A 70 -3.97 -11.30 -10.38
CA VAL A 70 -5.03 -10.58 -11.10
C VAL A 70 -4.79 -10.64 -12.60
N LEU A 71 -3.58 -10.34 -13.06
CA LEU A 71 -3.24 -10.40 -14.49
C LEU A 71 -3.39 -11.80 -15.06
N SER A 72 -3.03 -12.85 -14.31
CA SER A 72 -3.19 -14.25 -14.74
C SER A 72 -4.66 -14.63 -14.90
N CYS A 73 -5.52 -14.29 -13.92
CA CYS A 73 -6.95 -14.54 -13.97
C CYS A 73 -7.63 -13.72 -15.08
N LEU A 74 -7.29 -12.42 -15.17
CA LEU A 74 -7.77 -11.51 -16.20
C LEU A 74 -7.44 -11.99 -17.60
N LYS A 75 -6.26 -12.61 -17.79
CA LYS A 75 -5.86 -13.15 -19.10
C LYS A 75 -6.68 -14.36 -19.50
N THR A 76 -7.14 -15.13 -18.52
CA THR A 76 -7.94 -16.35 -18.73
C THR A 76 -9.39 -15.98 -19.07
N GLU A 77 -9.99 -15.09 -18.28
CA GLU A 77 -11.40 -14.69 -18.43
C GLU A 77 -11.61 -13.63 -19.53
N TYR A 78 -10.68 -12.69 -19.66
CA TYR A 78 -10.78 -11.52 -20.54
C TYR A 78 -9.48 -11.30 -21.34
N PRO A 79 -9.08 -12.23 -22.24
CA PRO A 79 -7.79 -12.18 -22.94
C PRO A 79 -7.58 -10.95 -23.83
N LYS A 80 -8.67 -10.25 -24.21
CA LYS A 80 -8.64 -9.03 -25.04
C LYS A 80 -8.66 -7.74 -24.21
N HIS A 81 -8.55 -7.83 -22.89
CA HIS A 81 -8.57 -6.67 -22.00
C HIS A 81 -7.41 -5.71 -22.31
N SER A 82 -7.69 -4.40 -22.34
CA SER A 82 -6.72 -3.37 -22.72
C SER A 82 -5.48 -3.31 -21.80
N ALA A 83 -5.59 -3.79 -20.56
CA ALA A 83 -4.47 -3.97 -19.63
C ALA A 83 -3.28 -4.76 -20.21
N PHE A 84 -3.51 -5.68 -21.15
CA PHE A 84 -2.43 -6.43 -21.82
C PHE A 84 -1.77 -5.68 -22.98
N SER A 85 -2.33 -4.53 -23.37
CA SER A 85 -1.76 -3.63 -24.37
C SER A 85 -0.89 -2.54 -23.73
N LEU A 86 -0.86 -2.45 -22.41
CA LEU A 86 -0.06 -1.47 -21.68
C LEU A 86 1.43 -1.82 -21.72
N SER A 87 2.27 -0.78 -21.79
CA SER A 87 3.72 -0.95 -21.73
C SER A 87 4.20 -1.19 -20.30
N SER A 88 5.37 -1.80 -20.17
CA SER A 88 6.02 -2.04 -18.87
C SER A 88 6.36 -0.73 -18.14
N GLU A 89 6.65 0.33 -18.89
CA GLU A 89 6.92 1.67 -18.38
C GLU A 89 5.66 2.28 -17.74
N GLN A 90 4.49 2.07 -18.36
CA GLN A 90 3.23 2.56 -17.82
C GLN A 90 2.89 1.86 -16.49
N PHE A 91 3.06 0.54 -16.43
CA PHE A 91 2.86 -0.21 -15.18
C PHE A 91 3.83 0.25 -14.07
N SER A 92 5.10 0.45 -14.41
CA SER A 92 6.11 0.94 -13.45
C SER A 92 5.76 2.35 -12.97
N PHE A 93 5.29 3.20 -13.87
CA PHE A 93 4.83 4.55 -13.53
C PHE A 93 3.64 4.51 -12.56
N TRP A 94 2.61 3.69 -12.82
CA TRP A 94 1.45 3.57 -11.92
C TRP A 94 1.79 2.92 -10.58
N ARG A 95 2.76 2.00 -10.53
CA ARG A 95 3.23 1.43 -9.27
C ARG A 95 3.82 2.51 -8.35
N GLU A 96 4.50 3.48 -8.92
CA GLU A 96 5.19 4.51 -8.14
C GLU A 96 4.43 5.83 -8.01
N ASN A 97 3.27 5.97 -8.64
CA ASN A 97 2.53 7.22 -8.71
C ASN A 97 1.00 7.02 -8.67
N ASN A 98 0.31 7.80 -7.84
CA ASN A 98 -1.13 7.96 -7.91
C ASN A 98 -1.55 8.51 -9.27
N ILE A 99 -2.64 7.99 -9.79
CA ILE A 99 -3.31 8.46 -11.00
C ILE A 99 -4.68 9.05 -10.64
N ASN A 100 -5.02 10.19 -11.22
CA ASN A 100 -6.26 10.90 -10.89
C ASN A 100 -7.51 10.27 -11.53
N ASP A 101 -7.34 9.49 -12.60
CA ASP A 101 -8.44 9.00 -13.42
C ASP A 101 -8.45 7.48 -13.54
N ASN A 102 -9.65 6.93 -13.69
CA ASN A 102 -9.84 5.57 -14.14
C ASN A 102 -9.38 5.48 -15.60
N PHE A 103 -8.23 4.84 -15.81
CA PHE A 103 -7.70 4.65 -17.17
C PHE A 103 -8.58 3.74 -18.03
N TRP A 104 -9.27 2.78 -17.40
CA TRP A 104 -10.12 1.82 -18.07
C TRP A 104 -11.58 2.26 -18.07
N GLU A 105 -12.27 1.97 -19.17
CA GLU A 105 -13.72 2.19 -19.28
C GLU A 105 -14.48 1.41 -18.21
N PRO A 106 -15.71 1.82 -17.83
CA PRO A 106 -16.44 1.21 -16.71
C PRO A 106 -16.61 -0.32 -16.82
N THR A 107 -16.73 -0.86 -18.03
CA THR A 107 -16.85 -2.30 -18.26
C THR A 107 -15.55 -3.03 -17.91
N GLU A 108 -14.41 -2.55 -18.40
CA GLU A 108 -13.08 -3.10 -18.12
C GLU A 108 -12.72 -2.94 -16.63
N SER A 109 -13.02 -1.78 -16.06
CA SER A 109 -12.87 -1.53 -14.62
C SER A 109 -13.65 -2.55 -13.77
N ARG A 110 -14.89 -2.89 -14.15
CA ARG A 110 -15.68 -3.92 -13.45
C ARG A 110 -15.07 -5.31 -13.56
N GLN A 111 -14.50 -5.67 -14.70
CA GLN A 111 -13.84 -6.97 -14.90
C GLN A 111 -12.64 -7.13 -13.95
N ILE A 112 -11.81 -6.08 -13.83
CA ILE A 112 -10.70 -6.06 -12.88
C ILE A 112 -11.21 -6.15 -11.44
N ILE A 113 -12.22 -5.36 -11.07
CA ILE A 113 -12.78 -5.38 -9.70
C ILE A 113 -13.34 -6.77 -9.37
N TYR A 114 -14.07 -7.41 -10.29
CA TYR A 114 -14.61 -8.75 -10.11
C TYR A 114 -13.50 -9.77 -9.83
N ILE A 115 -12.42 -9.76 -10.62
CA ILE A 115 -11.28 -10.66 -10.42
C ILE A 115 -10.56 -10.37 -9.10
N ILE A 116 -10.39 -9.10 -8.72
CA ILE A 116 -9.80 -8.74 -7.42
C ILE A 116 -10.67 -9.30 -6.29
N GLN A 117 -12.00 -9.15 -6.39
CA GLN A 117 -12.92 -9.70 -5.41
C GLN A 117 -12.81 -11.22 -5.33
N GLU A 118 -12.78 -11.92 -6.47
CA GLU A 118 -12.54 -13.35 -6.49
C GLU A 118 -11.23 -13.71 -5.79
N ILE A 119 -10.11 -13.09 -6.14
CA ILE A 119 -8.80 -13.39 -5.52
C ILE A 119 -8.76 -13.10 -4.01
N MET A 120 -9.43 -12.03 -3.56
CA MET A 120 -9.38 -11.59 -2.17
C MET A 120 -10.35 -12.36 -1.27
N PHE A 121 -11.43 -12.89 -1.84
CA PHE A 121 -12.52 -13.56 -1.10
C PHE A 121 -12.72 -15.03 -1.47
N SER A 122 -11.95 -15.56 -2.42
CA SER A 122 -11.81 -17.01 -2.62
C SER A 122 -10.93 -17.56 -1.49
N GLU A 123 -11.56 -18.20 -0.51
CA GLU A 123 -10.89 -18.96 0.55
C GLU A 123 -9.98 -20.07 0.01
#